data_AF-A0A2E4FCW5-F1
#
_entry.id   AF-A0A2E4FCW5-F1
#
_cell.length_a   1.000
_cell.length_b   1.000
_cell.length_c   1.000
_cell.angle_alpha   90.00
_cell.angle_beta   90.00
_cell.angle_gamma   90.00
#
_symmetry.space_group_name_H-M   'P 1'
#
loop_
_entity.id
_entity.type
_entity.pdbx_description
1 polymer ?
#
loop_
_entity_poly.entity_id
_entity_poly.type
_entity_poly.pdbx_seq_one_letter_code
_entity_poly.pdbx_strand_id
1 'polypeptide(L)' 'MTQPAPETQKSPLVASALSAFLPGAGQIYAERTLRGASVMVATIALTPVYVGLAIWLWQVVDAAACARRDDATSPGRPS' A
#
# COMPACT_ATOMS: atom_id res chain seq x y z
N MET A 1 -10.27 43.34 29.42
CA MET A 1 -10.89 42.72 28.24
C MET A 1 -9.78 42.19 27.35
N THR A 2 -9.44 40.90 27.47
CA THR A 2 -8.50 40.25 26.57
C THR A 2 -8.99 38.82 26.39
N GLN A 3 -9.81 38.61 25.36
CA GLN A 3 -10.17 37.27 24.94
C GLN A 3 -8.92 36.59 24.34
N PRO A 4 -8.60 35.34 24.72
CA PRO A 4 -7.60 34.56 23.98
C PRO A 4 -8.19 34.15 22.63
N ALA A 5 -7.34 34.18 21.61
CA ALA A 5 -7.66 33.93 20.21
C ALA A 5 -8.39 32.59 19.98
N PRO A 6 -9.23 32.49 18.93
CA PRO A 6 -10.01 31.29 18.66
C PRO A 6 -9.09 30.10 18.40
N GLU A 7 -9.16 29.11 19.29
CA GLU A 7 -8.62 27.76 19.13
C GLU A 7 -9.04 27.26 17.73
N THR A 8 -8.09 27.22 16.79
CA THR A 8 -8.36 26.78 15.41
C THR A 8 -8.70 25.30 15.46
N GLN A 9 -9.98 25.01 15.55
CA GLN A 9 -10.58 23.69 15.61
C GLN A 9 -10.41 23.01 14.23
N LYS A 10 -9.17 22.62 13.91
CA LYS A 10 -8.79 21.94 12.65
C LYS A 10 -9.55 20.62 12.59
N SER A 11 -10.45 20.49 11.62
CA SER A 11 -11.44 19.42 11.56
C SER A 11 -10.78 18.07 11.21
N PRO A 12 -10.86 17.07 12.10
CA PRO A 12 -10.22 15.76 11.91
C PRO A 12 -10.73 15.01 10.68
N LEU A 13 -11.97 15.33 10.25
CA LEU A 13 -12.60 14.78 9.05
C LEU A 13 -11.91 15.24 7.76
N VAL A 14 -11.42 16.48 7.72
CA VAL A 14 -10.70 17.01 6.55
C VAL A 14 -9.29 16.42 6.50
N ALA A 15 -8.65 16.20 7.65
CA ALA A 15 -7.35 15.54 7.71
C ALA A 15 -7.42 14.08 7.23
N SER A 16 -8.46 13.33 7.59
CA SER A 16 -8.67 11.97 7.11
C SER A 16 -9.05 11.92 5.63
N ALA A 17 -9.91 12.84 5.16
CA ALA A 17 -10.22 12.97 3.73
C ALA A 17 -8.96 13.30 2.91
N LEU A 18 -8.11 14.22 3.37
CA LEU A 18 -6.86 14.56 2.69
C LEU A 18 -5.86 13.41 2.70
N SER A 19 -5.82 12.63 3.79
CA SER A 19 -5.01 11.40 3.87
C SER A 19 -5.51 10.27 2.97
N ALA A 20 -6.79 10.28 2.57
CA ALA A 20 -7.35 9.32 1.65
C ALA A 20 -6.98 9.62 0.19
N PHE A 21 -6.76 10.89 -0.15
CA PHE A 21 -6.34 11.32 -1.49
C PHE A 21 -4.82 11.36 -1.67
N LEU A 22 -4.05 11.73 -0.64
CA LEU A 22 -2.60 11.63 -0.60
C LEU A 22 -2.15 10.98 0.72
N PRO A 23 -1.57 9.77 0.69
CA PRO A 23 -1.04 9.13 1.88
C PRO A 23 -0.06 10.09 2.59
N GLY A 24 -0.32 10.45 3.86
CA GLY A 24 0.55 11.33 4.64
C GLY A 24 0.20 12.83 4.60
N ALA A 25 -0.62 13.31 3.67
CA ALA A 25 -1.01 14.73 3.61
C ALA A 25 -1.81 15.19 4.86
N GLY A 26 -2.67 14.33 5.39
CA GLY A 26 -3.43 14.59 6.62
C GLY A 26 -2.54 14.69 7.88
N GLN A 27 -1.40 14.00 7.90
CA GLN A 27 -0.46 14.04 9.02
C GLN A 27 0.50 15.22 8.96
N ILE A 28 0.80 15.75 7.77
CA ILE A 28 1.52 17.02 7.57
C ILE A 28 0.64 18.20 8.04
N TYR A 29 -0.68 18.12 7.84
CA TYR A 29 -1.63 19.13 8.32
C TYR A 29 -1.74 19.20 9.85
N ALA A 30 -1.48 18.09 10.54
CA ALA A 30 -1.53 17.97 11.99
C ALA A 30 -0.21 18.36 12.71
N GLU A 31 0.68 19.11 12.05
CA GLU A 31 2.01 19.54 12.56
C GLU A 31 2.93 18.40 13.03
N ARG A 32 2.57 17.14 12.73
CA ARG A 32 3.38 15.93 12.93
C ARG A 32 4.00 15.48 11.61
N THR A 33 4.62 16.42 10.91
CA THR A 33 5.25 16.28 9.59
C THR A 33 6.18 15.07 9.52
N LEU A 34 6.93 14.78 10.59
CA LEU A 34 7.85 13.65 10.64
C LEU A 34 7.13 12.28 10.60
N ARG A 35 5.97 12.15 11.26
CA ARG A 35 5.17 10.91 11.22
C ARG A 35 4.48 10.76 9.87
N GLY A 36 3.94 11.85 9.32
CA GLY A 36 3.30 11.86 8.01
C GLY A 36 4.23 11.46 6.87
N ALA A 37 5.45 12.01 6.86
CA ALA A 37 6.47 11.64 5.91
C ALA A 37 6.87 10.16 6.03
N SER A 38 7.01 9.64 7.26
CA SER A 38 7.38 8.23 7.46
C SER A 38 6.34 7.26 6.91
N VAL A 39 5.05 7.54 7.09
CA VAL A 39 3.95 6.71 6.56
C VAL A 39 3.89 6.81 5.03
N MET A 40 4.01 8.02 4.47
CA MET A 40 4.00 8.23 3.02
C MET A 40 5.15 7.49 2.33
N VAL A 41 6.37 7.60 2.87
CA VAL A 41 7.55 6.88 2.36
C VAL A 41 7.37 5.38 2.50
N ALA A 42 6.89 4.89 3.65
CA ALA A 42 6.65 3.47 3.87
C ALA A 42 5.60 2.92 2.88
N THR A 43 4.51 3.64 2.64
CA THR A 43 3.48 3.21 1.68
C THR A 43 4.04 3.17 0.26
N ILE A 44 4.76 4.21 -0.19
CA ILE A 44 5.33 4.25 -1.54
C ILE A 44 6.39 3.15 -1.73
N ALA A 45 7.23 2.90 -0.73
CA ALA A 45 8.28 1.89 -0.82
C ALA A 45 7.76 0.46 -0.72
N LEU A 46 6.82 0.18 0.19
CA LEU A 46 6.37 -1.18 0.48
C LEU A 46 5.29 -1.67 -0.48
N THR A 47 4.44 -0.80 -1.01
CA THR A 47 3.37 -1.18 -1.94
C THR A 47 3.89 -1.94 -3.18
N PRO A 48 4.88 -1.44 -3.95
CA PRO A 48 5.38 -2.17 -5.10
C PRO A 48 6.06 -3.49 -4.71
N VAL A 49 6.67 -3.57 -3.52
CA VAL A 49 7.27 -4.81 -3.00
C VAL A 49 6.19 -5.85 -2.75
N TYR A 50 5.11 -5.49 -2.06
CA TYR A 50 4.00 -6.42 -1.80
C TYR A 50 3.30 -6.86 -3.09
N VAL A 51 3.05 -5.93 -4.02
CA VAL A 51 2.45 -6.25 -5.32
C VAL A 51 3.38 -7.16 -6.13
N GLY A 52 4.67 -6.85 -6.18
CA GLY A 52 5.67 -7.66 -6.89
C GLY A 52 5.79 -9.07 -6.31
N LEU A 53 5.82 -9.21 -4.98
CA LEU A 53 5.83 -10.50 -4.31
C LEU A 53 4.57 -11.32 -4.59
N ALA A 54 3.40 -10.68 -4.58
CA ALA A 54 2.14 -11.36 -4.91
C ALA A 54 2.12 -11.87 -6.36
N ILE A 55 2.57 -11.05 -7.32
CA ILE A 55 2.69 -11.43 -8.72
C ILE A 55 3.70 -12.58 -8.88
N TRP A 56 4.85 -12.49 -8.21
CA TRP A 56 5.87 -13.53 -8.28
C TRP A 56 5.36 -14.87 -7.75
N LEU A 57 4.68 -14.88 -6.60
CA LEU A 57 4.07 -16.10 -6.05
C LEU A 57 3.01 -16.67 -6.98
N TRP A 58 2.19 -15.80 -7.59
CA TRP A 58 1.20 -16.22 -8.58
C TRP A 58 1.85 -16.92 -9.78
N GLN A 59 2.95 -16.35 -10.30
CA GLN A 59 3.70 -16.96 -11.42
C GLN A 59 4.30 -18.32 -11.05
N VAL A 60 4.76 -18.50 -9.81
CA VAL A 60 5.24 -19.81 -9.33
C VAL A 60 4.12 -20.84 -9.32
N VAL A 61 2.93 -20.46 -8.83
CA VAL A 61 1.76 -21.35 -8.81
C VAL A 61 1.29 -21.67 -10.22
N ASP A 62 1.24 -20.68 -11.11
CA ASP A 62 0.83 -20.85 -12.50
C ASP A 62 1.77 -21.78 -13.27
N ALA A 63 3.09 -21.60 -13.11
CA ALA A 63 4.10 -22.48 -13.68
C ALA A 63 3.94 -23.93 -13.20
N ALA A 64 3.67 -24.13 -11.89
CA ALA A 64 3.41 -25.46 -11.34
C ALA A 64 2.09 -26.08 -11.85
N ALA A 65 1.07 -25.27 -12.11
CA ALA A 65 -0.18 -25.72 -12.71
C ALA A 65 0.01 -26.10 -14.18
N CYS A 66 0.81 -25.34 -14.94
CA CYS A 66 1.16 -25.65 -16.33
C CYS A 66 1.90 -27.00 -16.44
N ALA A 67 2.94 -27.21 -15.63
CA ALA A 67 3.68 -28.48 -15.63
C ALA A 67 2.77 -29.70 -15.41
N ARG A 68 1.80 -29.59 -14.49
CA ARG A 68 0.82 -30.67 -14.23
C ARG A 68 -0.16 -30.90 -15.38
N ARG A 69 -0.47 -29.87 -16.17
CA ARG A 69 -1.37 -30.00 -17.35
C ARG A 69 -0.66 -30.69 -18.51
N ASP A 70 0.63 -30.43 -18.69
CA ASP A 70 1.44 -31.06 -19.73
C ASP A 70 1.59 -32.57 -19.46
N ASP A 71 1.85 -32.95 -18.21
CA ASP A 71 1.93 -34.36 -17.78
C ASP A 71 0.61 -35.13 -18.00
N ALA A 72 -0.52 -34.48 -17.75
CA ALA A 72 -1.84 -35.06 -17.98
C ALA A 72 -2.17 -35.27 -19.47
N THR A 73 -1.50 -34.53 -20.37
CA THR A 73 -1.77 -34.54 -21.81
C THR A 73 -0.83 -35.47 -22.59
N SER A 74 0.32 -35.84 -22.02
CA SER A 74 1.26 -36.82 -22.64
C SER A 74 1.68 -37.91 -21.65
N PRO A 75 0.82 -38.91 -21.38
CA PRO A 75 1.21 -40.05 -20.57
C PRO A 75 2.19 -40.93 -21.38
N GLY A 76 3.49 -40.65 -21.31
CA GLY A 76 4.53 -41.58 -21.78
C GLY A 76 5.69 -41.04 -22.62
N ARG A 77 6.05 -39.76 -22.58
CA ARG A 77 7.28 -39.29 -23.27
C ARG A 77 8.49 -39.31 -22.31
N PRO A 78 9.49 -40.21 -22.50
CA PRO A 78 10.72 -40.15 -21.71
C PRO A 78 11.56 -38.93 -22.11
N SER A 79 12.33 -38.44 -21.13
CA SER A 79 13.27 -37.32 -21.22
C SER A 79 14.49 -37.63 -22.09
#